data_AF-A0A679HYB1-F1
#
_entry.id   AF-A0A679HYB1-F1
#
_cell.length_a   1.000
_cell.length_b   1.000
_cell.length_c   1.000
_cell.angle_alpha   90.00
_cell.angle_beta   90.00
_cell.angle_gamma   90.00
#
_symmetry.space_group_name_H-M   'P 1'
#
loop_
_entity.id
_entity.type
_entity.pdbx_description
1 polymer ?
#
loop_
_entity_poly.entity_id
_entity_poly.type
_entity_poly.pdbx_seq_one_letter_code
_entity_poly.pdbx_strand_id
1 'polypeptide(L)'
;MSGLFLAGLCIMAMIGCAIPQPPYRAVYEDPVNFVRLEIDDSVLPEWPPGHHTHPMTFTVEYVKQILNGMSVREHRIWLQRKFQGEAPLVPVFKPEEVELLAPQITEAFAEAKYNERVTFYLSQPQTSVKRVITTGGMYARDAELHVILGNWQFVYGIPTYGMIYDRRYPMRPTAAKGFDLLFKPEEAVIKQQSSIWDTLLANNKDELVIDTTKIVPAEPVSLALP
;
A
#
# COMPACT_ATOMS: atom_id res chain seq x y z
N MET A 1 17.55 -3.25 60.28
CA MET A 1 18.12 -3.22 58.91
C MET A 1 17.31 -4.11 57.97
N SER A 2 15.98 -3.97 57.95
CA SER A 2 15.05 -4.88 57.25
C SER A 2 14.11 -4.16 56.28
N GLY A 3 14.20 -2.83 56.16
CA GLY A 3 13.39 -2.02 55.24
C GLY A 3 14.05 -1.69 53.90
N LEU A 4 15.37 -1.84 53.78
CA LEU A 4 16.09 -1.44 52.56
C LEU A 4 16.06 -2.51 51.46
N PHE A 5 15.82 -3.78 51.81
CA PHE A 5 15.77 -4.88 50.84
C PHE A 5 14.41 -5.01 50.12
N LEU A 6 13.32 -4.49 50.69
CA LEU A 6 12.00 -4.50 50.03
C LEU A 6 11.87 -3.42 48.94
N ALA A 7 12.62 -2.32 49.06
CA ALA A 7 12.57 -1.22 48.10
C ALA A 7 13.29 -1.53 46.77
N GLY A 8 14.25 -2.46 46.78
CA GLY A 8 15.00 -2.85 45.58
C GLY A 8 14.23 -3.78 44.64
N LEU A 9 13.26 -4.55 45.15
CA LEU A 9 12.53 -5.55 44.37
C LEU A 9 11.39 -4.96 43.53
N CYS A 10 10.87 -3.78 43.89
CA CYS A 10 9.79 -3.12 43.15
C CYS A 10 10.24 -2.42 41.85
N ILE A 11 11.53 -2.17 41.65
CA ILE A 11 12.01 -1.38 40.50
C ILE A 11 12.17 -2.24 39.23
N MET A 12 12.29 -3.57 39.35
CA MET A 12 12.46 -4.47 38.20
C MET A 12 11.15 -4.86 37.49
N ALA A 13 9.98 -4.48 37.99
CA ALA A 13 8.68 -4.93 37.45
C ALA A 13 8.15 -4.10 36.27
N MET A 14 8.89 -3.10 35.78
CA MET A 14 8.42 -2.17 34.73
C MET A 14 9.12 -2.35 33.38
N ILE A 15 9.63 -3.55 33.06
CA ILE A 15 9.99 -3.89 31.67
C ILE A 15 8.73 -4.48 31.03
N GLY A 16 7.80 -3.60 30.67
CA GLY A 16 6.68 -3.99 29.81
C GLY A 16 7.23 -4.48 28.48
N CYS A 17 6.79 -5.66 28.02
CA CYS A 17 7.07 -6.14 26.68
C CYS A 17 6.37 -5.23 25.65
N ALA A 18 7.00 -4.09 25.31
CA ALA A 18 6.60 -3.31 24.16
C ALA A 18 6.96 -4.13 22.91
N ILE A 19 5.94 -4.69 22.25
CA ILE A 19 6.16 -5.45 21.02
C ILE A 19 6.56 -4.43 19.93
N PRO A 20 7.78 -4.47 19.38
CA PRO A 20 8.32 -3.40 18.53
C PRO A 20 7.50 -3.23 17.25
N GLN A 21 6.80 -2.10 17.10
CA GLN A 21 6.10 -1.76 15.86
C GLN A 21 7.13 -1.47 14.77
N PRO A 22 6.86 -1.80 13.49
CA PRO A 22 7.67 -1.29 12.39
C PRO A 22 7.79 0.22 12.50
N PRO A 23 8.99 0.80 12.35
CA PRO A 23 9.16 2.24 12.40
C PRO A 23 8.38 2.88 11.24
N TYR A 24 7.47 3.79 11.58
CA TYR A 24 6.70 4.54 10.61
C TYR A 24 6.54 6.01 11.02
N ARG A 25 6.26 6.85 10.03
CA ARG A 25 5.87 8.26 10.20
C ARG A 25 4.46 8.44 9.67
N ALA A 26 3.53 8.86 10.52
CA ALA A 26 2.15 9.09 10.08
C ALA A 26 2.05 10.41 9.29
N VAL A 27 1.39 10.34 8.14
CA VAL A 27 0.97 11.51 7.35
C VAL A 27 -0.51 11.74 7.60
N TYR A 28 -1.29 10.65 7.54
CA TYR A 28 -2.71 10.63 7.86
C TYR A 28 -3.04 9.41 8.70
N GLU A 29 -3.83 9.59 9.75
CA GLU A 29 -4.32 8.46 10.55
C GLU A 29 -5.68 8.76 11.16
N ASP A 30 -6.65 7.91 10.84
CA ASP A 30 -7.94 7.83 11.51
C ASP A 30 -8.10 6.41 12.13
N PRO A 31 -9.21 6.15 12.86
CA PRO A 31 -9.45 4.85 13.49
C PRO A 31 -9.45 3.63 12.55
N VAL A 32 -9.78 3.81 11.26
CA VAL A 32 -9.94 2.74 10.28
C VAL A 32 -9.00 2.85 9.07
N ASN A 33 -8.51 4.04 8.72
CA ASN A 33 -7.65 4.30 7.57
C ASN A 33 -6.35 4.99 7.99
N PHE A 34 -5.30 4.81 7.20
CA PHE A 34 -4.07 5.61 7.36
C PHE A 34 -3.27 5.70 6.06
N VAL A 35 -2.45 6.75 5.99
CA VAL A 35 -1.33 6.89 5.07
C VAL A 35 -0.09 7.21 5.90
N ARG A 36 0.97 6.41 5.71
CA ARG A 36 2.18 6.45 6.52
C ARG A 36 3.41 6.29 5.62
N LEU A 37 4.53 6.78 6.11
CA LEU A 37 5.85 6.52 5.57
C LEU A 37 6.48 5.38 6.35
N GLU A 38 6.77 4.27 5.69
CA GLU A 38 7.40 3.08 6.28
C GLU A 38 8.76 2.83 5.65
N ILE A 39 9.73 2.37 6.46
CA ILE A 39 11.04 2.00 5.93
C ILE A 39 10.89 0.85 4.94
N ASP A 40 11.52 0.98 3.77
CA ASP A 40 11.63 -0.07 2.79
C ASP A 40 12.87 -0.93 3.08
N ASP A 41 12.65 -2.12 3.65
CA ASP A 41 13.71 -3.09 3.94
C ASP A 41 14.51 -3.54 2.70
N SER A 42 14.02 -3.28 1.48
CA SER A 42 14.74 -3.57 0.24
C SER A 42 15.73 -2.47 -0.18
N VAL A 43 15.69 -1.30 0.48
CA VAL A 43 16.60 -0.18 0.23
C VAL A 43 17.76 -0.23 1.21
N LEU A 44 18.94 -0.57 0.69
CA LEU A 44 20.17 -0.60 1.47
C LEU A 44 20.83 0.80 1.52
N PRO A 45 21.11 1.35 2.71
CA PRO A 45 21.78 2.65 2.84
C PRO A 45 23.11 2.73 2.08
N GLU A 46 23.86 1.62 2.04
CA GLU A 46 25.16 1.49 1.38
C GLU A 46 25.08 1.34 -0.15
N TRP A 47 23.88 1.18 -0.72
CA TRP A 47 23.67 1.01 -2.16
C TRP A 47 22.78 2.13 -2.74
N PRO A 48 23.35 3.31 -3.02
CA PRO A 48 22.60 4.45 -3.58
C PRO A 48 21.77 4.14 -4.84
N PRO A 49 22.20 3.27 -5.78
CA PRO A 49 21.37 2.97 -6.95
C PRO A 49 20.05 2.26 -6.63
N GLY A 50 19.88 1.71 -5.42
CA GLY A 50 18.63 1.10 -4.97
C GLY A 50 17.69 2.07 -4.28
N HIS A 51 18.13 3.30 -4.01
CA HIS A 51 17.35 4.32 -3.30
C HIS A 51 16.14 4.76 -4.10
N HIS A 52 15.11 5.20 -3.39
CA HIS A 52 13.92 5.80 -3.98
C HIS A 52 14.20 7.26 -4.33
N THR A 53 13.58 7.74 -5.40
CA THR A 53 13.65 9.13 -5.85
C THR A 53 12.65 9.95 -5.04
N HIS A 54 12.99 10.13 -3.76
CA HIS A 54 12.22 10.87 -2.79
C HIS A 54 13.06 12.00 -2.17
N PRO A 55 12.43 13.13 -1.82
CA PRO A 55 11.01 13.45 -1.96
C PRO A 55 10.60 13.72 -3.43
N MET A 56 9.32 13.55 -3.74
CA MET A 56 8.76 13.84 -5.06
C MET A 56 7.44 14.61 -4.91
N THR A 57 7.24 15.64 -5.73
CA THR A 57 6.02 16.46 -5.66
C THR A 57 5.06 16.06 -6.77
N PHE A 58 3.86 15.66 -6.38
CA PHE A 58 2.72 15.44 -7.28
C PHE A 58 1.63 16.48 -7.00
N THR A 59 0.69 16.66 -7.93
CA THR A 59 -0.56 17.37 -7.63
C THR A 59 -1.61 16.37 -7.17
N VAL A 60 -2.60 16.85 -6.41
CA VAL A 60 -3.70 15.99 -5.93
C VAL A 60 -4.47 15.41 -7.11
N GLU A 61 -4.75 16.22 -8.15
CA GLU A 61 -5.44 15.80 -9.36
C GLU A 61 -4.68 14.71 -10.11
N TYR A 62 -3.35 14.82 -10.16
CA TYR A 62 -2.49 13.83 -10.78
C TYR A 62 -2.51 12.50 -10.02
N VAL A 63 -2.45 12.54 -8.68
CA VAL A 63 -2.60 11.33 -7.86
C VAL A 63 -4.01 10.74 -8.01
N LYS A 64 -5.07 11.56 -8.08
CA LYS A 64 -6.43 11.07 -8.36
C LYS A 64 -6.50 10.34 -9.71
N GLN A 65 -5.87 10.90 -10.74
CA GLN A 65 -5.80 10.26 -12.05
C GLN A 65 -5.10 8.91 -11.99
N ILE A 66 -3.98 8.82 -11.27
CA ILE A 66 -3.27 7.56 -11.03
C ILE A 66 -4.17 6.55 -10.32
N LEU A 67 -4.79 6.92 -9.19
CA LEU A 67 -5.61 5.98 -8.42
C LEU A 67 -6.84 5.50 -9.21
N ASN A 68 -7.50 6.39 -9.96
CA ASN A 68 -8.63 6.05 -10.83
C ASN A 68 -8.23 5.17 -12.03
N GLY A 69 -6.99 5.30 -12.50
CA GLY A 69 -6.45 4.46 -13.58
C GLY A 69 -6.18 3.02 -13.14
N MET A 70 -6.11 2.74 -11.84
CA MET A 70 -5.82 1.40 -11.33
C MET A 70 -7.06 0.52 -11.34
N SER A 71 -6.90 -0.71 -11.81
CA SER A 71 -7.93 -1.74 -11.76
C SER A 71 -7.32 -3.08 -11.42
N VAL A 72 -8.14 -3.98 -10.88
CA VAL A 72 -7.76 -5.36 -10.63
C VAL A 72 -8.62 -6.32 -11.44
N ARG A 73 -8.06 -7.51 -11.65
CA ARG A 73 -8.77 -8.65 -12.22
C ARG A 73 -8.50 -9.88 -11.38
N GLU A 74 -9.54 -10.44 -10.78
CA GLU A 74 -9.41 -11.68 -10.01
C GLU A 74 -9.00 -12.86 -10.88
N HIS A 75 -8.14 -13.73 -10.35
CA HIS A 75 -7.80 -15.01 -10.96
C HIS A 75 -9.00 -15.93 -10.89
N ARG A 76 -9.55 -16.27 -12.05
CA ARG A 76 -10.51 -17.36 -12.18
C ARG A 76 -9.79 -18.65 -12.54
N ILE A 77 -10.12 -19.71 -11.83
CA ILE A 77 -9.67 -21.08 -12.17
C ILE A 77 -10.10 -21.42 -13.60
N TRP A 78 -9.30 -22.23 -14.30
CA TRP A 78 -9.50 -22.55 -15.74
C TRP A 78 -10.94 -22.96 -16.08
N LEU A 79 -11.59 -23.70 -15.18
CA LEU A 79 -12.94 -24.21 -15.40
C LEU A 79 -13.97 -23.07 -15.35
N GLN A 80 -13.83 -22.15 -14.39
CA GLN A 80 -14.65 -20.95 -14.31
C GLN A 80 -14.46 -20.05 -15.53
N ARG A 81 -13.21 -19.88 -16.01
CA ARG A 81 -12.93 -19.11 -17.24
C ARG A 81 -13.65 -19.68 -18.47
N LYS A 82 -13.67 -21.01 -18.61
CA LYS A 82 -14.31 -21.68 -19.75
C LYS A 82 -15.84 -21.48 -19.78
N PHE A 83 -16.49 -21.43 -18.62
CA PHE A 83 -17.96 -21.29 -18.53
C PHE A 83 -18.44 -19.85 -18.35
N GLN A 84 -17.66 -18.99 -17.69
CA GLN A 84 -18.08 -17.64 -17.28
C GLN A 84 -17.21 -16.51 -17.87
N GLY A 85 -16.23 -16.85 -18.71
CA GLY A 85 -15.27 -15.88 -19.26
C GLY A 85 -14.28 -15.34 -18.23
N GLU A 86 -13.52 -14.32 -18.63
CA GLU A 86 -12.58 -13.63 -17.75
C GLU A 86 -13.32 -12.88 -16.62
N ALA A 87 -12.64 -12.66 -15.49
CA ALA A 87 -13.18 -11.82 -14.44
C ALA A 87 -13.33 -10.37 -14.95
N PRO A 88 -14.39 -9.65 -14.52
CA PRO A 88 -14.52 -8.24 -14.85
C PRO A 88 -13.33 -7.47 -14.30
N LEU A 89 -12.96 -6.40 -15.02
CA LEU A 89 -12.00 -5.43 -14.53
C LEU A 89 -12.71 -4.51 -13.54
N VAL A 90 -12.22 -4.44 -12.30
CA VAL A 90 -12.84 -3.66 -11.22
C VAL A 90 -11.85 -2.58 -10.75
N PRO A 91 -12.28 -1.33 -10.51
CA PRO A 91 -11.42 -0.31 -9.92
C PRO A 91 -10.80 -0.78 -8.60
N VAL A 92 -9.52 -0.47 -8.38
CA VAL A 92 -8.86 -0.81 -7.10
C VAL A 92 -9.53 -0.08 -5.95
N PHE A 93 -9.79 1.21 -6.15
CA PHE A 93 -10.31 2.14 -5.16
C PHE A 93 -11.70 2.62 -5.55
N LYS A 94 -12.55 2.82 -4.56
CA LYS A 94 -13.84 3.50 -4.71
C LYS A 94 -13.62 5.02 -4.83
N PRO A 95 -14.57 5.77 -5.43
CA PRO A 95 -14.43 7.23 -5.56
C PRO A 95 -14.13 7.95 -4.24
N GLU A 96 -14.80 7.56 -3.15
CA GLU A 96 -14.59 8.12 -1.81
C GLU A 96 -13.20 7.80 -1.24
N GLU A 97 -12.64 6.64 -1.59
CA GLU A 97 -11.29 6.24 -1.19
C GLU A 97 -10.24 7.03 -1.97
N VAL A 98 -10.50 7.33 -3.25
CA VAL A 98 -9.63 8.19 -4.07
C VAL A 98 -9.59 9.62 -3.52
N GLU A 99 -10.76 10.18 -3.18
CA GLU A 99 -10.86 11.51 -2.56
C GLU A 99 -10.14 11.57 -1.20
N LEU A 100 -10.20 10.49 -0.41
CA LEU A 100 -9.47 10.39 0.85
C LEU A 100 -7.95 10.28 0.64
N LEU A 101 -7.52 9.37 -0.24
CA LEU A 101 -6.11 9.00 -0.38
C LEU A 101 -5.29 10.05 -1.13
N ALA A 102 -5.84 10.64 -2.20
CA ALA A 102 -5.06 11.50 -3.09
C ALA A 102 -4.33 12.66 -2.38
N PRO A 103 -4.97 13.47 -1.52
CA PRO A 103 -4.26 14.54 -0.81
C PRO A 103 -3.18 13.98 0.14
N GLN A 104 -3.47 12.89 0.84
CA GLN A 104 -2.55 12.31 1.84
C GLN A 104 -1.33 11.64 1.19
N ILE A 105 -1.53 10.98 0.06
CA ILE A 105 -0.44 10.39 -0.74
C ILE A 105 0.44 11.49 -1.33
N THR A 106 -0.17 12.60 -1.77
CA THR A 106 0.56 13.77 -2.28
C THR A 106 1.49 14.33 -1.21
N GLU A 107 0.99 14.55 0.00
CA GLU A 107 1.78 15.00 1.15
C GLU A 107 2.85 13.97 1.53
N ALA A 108 2.52 12.68 1.54
CA ALA A 108 3.45 11.62 1.87
C ALA A 108 4.65 11.59 0.91
N PHE A 109 4.43 11.69 -0.41
CA PHE A 109 5.53 11.73 -1.38
C PHE A 109 6.41 12.97 -1.22
N ALA A 110 5.83 14.11 -0.84
CA ALA A 110 6.57 15.35 -0.60
C ALA A 110 7.49 15.27 0.63
N GLU A 111 7.15 14.43 1.62
CA GLU A 111 7.95 14.25 2.83
C GLU A 111 8.78 12.95 2.88
N ALA A 112 8.58 12.04 1.93
CA ALA A 112 9.24 10.74 1.91
C ALA A 112 10.76 10.90 1.83
N LYS A 113 11.48 10.01 2.53
CA LYS A 113 12.93 9.86 2.39
C LYS A 113 13.27 8.79 1.36
N TYR A 114 14.54 8.78 0.94
CA TYR A 114 15.10 7.85 -0.03
C TYR A 114 14.90 6.36 0.31
N ASN A 115 14.68 6.02 1.58
CA ASN A 115 14.47 4.66 2.08
C ASN A 115 13.05 4.41 2.63
N GLU A 116 12.12 5.33 2.38
CA GLU A 116 10.74 5.22 2.84
C GLU A 116 9.81 4.97 1.65
N ARG A 117 8.76 4.18 1.87
CA ARG A 117 7.65 4.02 0.95
C ARG A 117 6.39 4.67 1.54
N VAL A 118 5.50 5.13 0.68
CA VAL A 118 4.16 5.58 1.06
C VAL A 118 3.26 4.35 1.21
N THR A 119 2.90 4.00 2.43
CA THR A 119 2.02 2.87 2.75
C THR A 119 0.60 3.37 3.05
N PHE A 120 -0.40 2.75 2.44
CA PHE A 120 -1.81 3.02 2.71
C PHE A 120 -2.54 1.80 3.25
N TYR A 121 -3.56 2.07 4.07
CA TYR A 121 -4.47 1.07 4.59
C TYR A 121 -5.87 1.66 4.63
N LEU A 122 -6.79 0.97 3.99
CA LEU A 122 -8.21 1.27 3.97
C LEU A 122 -8.96 0.11 4.59
N SER A 123 -9.89 0.40 5.51
CA SER A 123 -10.73 -0.60 6.14
C SER A 123 -12.18 -0.14 6.17
N GLN A 124 -13.07 -0.98 5.65
CA GLN A 124 -14.51 -0.76 5.73
C GLN A 124 -15.17 -1.84 6.58
N PRO A 125 -15.97 -1.47 7.59
CA PRO A 125 -16.72 -2.45 8.37
C PRO A 125 -17.74 -3.15 7.47
N GLN A 126 -17.76 -4.48 7.49
CA GLN A 126 -18.79 -5.28 6.82
C GLN A 126 -19.82 -5.79 7.84
N THR A 127 -19.34 -6.26 8.98
CA THR A 127 -20.15 -6.62 10.15
C THR A 127 -19.39 -6.21 11.42
N SER A 128 -19.97 -6.46 12.60
CA SER A 128 -19.27 -6.23 13.88
C SER A 128 -18.00 -7.06 14.06
N VAL A 129 -17.82 -8.13 13.28
CA VAL A 129 -16.70 -9.07 13.39
C VAL A 129 -15.92 -9.24 12.09
N LYS A 130 -16.29 -8.51 11.03
CA LYS A 130 -15.62 -8.56 9.72
C LYS A 130 -15.45 -7.17 9.13
N ARG A 131 -14.31 -6.97 8.49
CA ARG A 131 -14.03 -5.79 7.68
C ARG A 131 -13.44 -6.20 6.34
N VAL A 132 -13.56 -5.31 5.38
CA VAL A 132 -12.94 -5.41 4.07
C VAL A 132 -11.75 -4.47 4.07
N ILE A 133 -10.56 -5.00 3.75
CA ILE A 133 -9.33 -4.21 3.76
C ILE A 133 -8.72 -4.12 2.36
N THR A 134 -8.19 -2.93 2.05
CA THR A 134 -7.35 -2.68 0.89
C THR A 134 -6.06 -2.02 1.38
N THR A 135 -4.92 -2.65 1.14
CA THR A 135 -3.62 -2.21 1.66
C THR A 135 -2.56 -2.30 0.58
N GLY A 136 -1.59 -1.40 0.64
CA GLY A 136 -0.51 -1.39 -0.32
C GLY A 136 0.51 -0.30 -0.04
N GLY A 137 1.48 -0.22 -0.92
CA GLY A 137 2.60 0.70 -0.83
C GLY A 137 2.94 1.26 -2.19
N MET A 138 3.47 2.48 -2.18
CA MET A 138 3.92 3.19 -3.36
C MET A 138 5.28 3.82 -3.09
N TYR A 139 6.15 3.81 -4.09
CA TYR A 139 7.42 4.52 -4.05
C TYR A 139 7.80 4.97 -5.46
N ALA A 140 8.63 6.00 -5.56
CA ALA A 140 9.08 6.53 -6.84
C ALA A 140 10.55 6.18 -7.05
N ARG A 141 10.90 5.83 -8.28
CA ARG A 141 12.28 5.67 -8.72
C ARG A 141 12.43 6.27 -10.10
N ASP A 142 13.31 7.25 -10.24
CA ASP A 142 13.47 8.09 -11.43
C ASP A 142 12.11 8.70 -11.86
N ALA A 143 11.62 8.34 -13.04
CA ALA A 143 10.32 8.76 -13.54
C ALA A 143 9.25 7.64 -13.43
N GLU A 144 9.53 6.61 -12.65
CA GLU A 144 8.70 5.43 -12.46
C GLU A 144 8.02 5.48 -11.10
N LEU A 145 6.71 5.26 -11.09
CA LEU A 145 5.92 5.05 -9.89
C LEU A 145 5.66 3.57 -9.73
N HIS A 146 6.18 3.01 -8.65
CA HIS A 146 5.99 1.61 -8.29
C HIS A 146 4.83 1.50 -7.32
N VAL A 147 3.91 0.58 -7.60
CA VAL A 147 2.70 0.34 -6.82
C VAL A 147 2.61 -1.14 -6.48
N ILE A 148 2.50 -1.42 -5.19
CA ILE A 148 2.36 -2.77 -4.66
C ILE A 148 1.04 -2.84 -3.90
N LEU A 149 0.16 -3.74 -4.31
CA LEU A 149 -1.08 -4.02 -3.59
C LEU A 149 -0.88 -5.28 -2.75
N GLY A 150 -0.94 -5.13 -1.43
CA GLY A 150 -0.78 -6.20 -0.45
C GLY A 150 -2.08 -6.97 -0.25
N ASN A 151 -3.18 -6.27 0.00
CA ASN A 151 -4.52 -6.85 0.10
C ASN A 151 -5.48 -6.00 -0.73
N TRP A 152 -6.39 -6.62 -1.48
CA TRP A 152 -7.46 -5.93 -2.20
C TRP A 152 -8.80 -6.51 -1.81
N GLN A 153 -9.68 -5.67 -1.26
CA GLN A 153 -11.00 -6.05 -0.76
C GLN A 153 -11.02 -7.36 0.04
N PHE A 154 -9.96 -7.60 0.81
CA PHE A 154 -9.82 -8.84 1.56
C PHE A 154 -10.73 -8.82 2.78
N VAL A 155 -11.55 -9.85 2.95
CA VAL A 155 -12.44 -9.96 4.12
C VAL A 155 -11.63 -10.47 5.31
N TYR A 156 -11.27 -9.55 6.20
CA TYR A 156 -10.55 -9.84 7.43
C TYR A 156 -11.53 -10.01 8.60
N GLY A 157 -11.43 -11.15 9.29
CA GLY A 157 -12.15 -11.39 10.54
C GLY A 157 -11.46 -10.70 11.70
N ILE A 158 -12.16 -9.82 12.41
CA ILE A 158 -11.61 -9.10 13.57
C ILE A 158 -11.41 -10.13 14.69
N PRO A 159 -10.16 -10.38 15.13
CA PRO A 159 -9.92 -11.34 16.21
C PRO A 159 -10.56 -10.82 17.51
N THR A 160 -11.21 -11.72 18.26
CA THR A 160 -11.82 -11.40 19.56
C THR A 160 -10.80 -11.03 20.62
N TYR A 161 -9.57 -11.56 20.50
CA TYR A 161 -8.42 -11.27 21.34
C TYR A 161 -7.14 -11.30 20.50
N GLY A 162 -6.18 -10.43 20.78
CA GLY A 162 -4.86 -10.44 20.15
C GLY A 162 -4.57 -9.24 19.25
N MET A 163 -3.46 -9.32 18.51
CA MET A 163 -2.97 -8.22 17.67
C MET A 163 -3.74 -8.14 16.35
N ILE A 164 -3.99 -6.91 15.92
CA ILE A 164 -4.52 -6.60 14.60
C ILE A 164 -3.37 -6.66 13.59
N TYR A 165 -3.13 -7.84 13.02
CA TYR A 165 -1.97 -8.10 12.14
C TYR A 165 -2.01 -7.29 10.85
N ASP A 166 -3.18 -7.14 10.25
CA ASP A 166 -3.39 -6.44 8.98
C ASP A 166 -3.01 -4.95 9.06
N ARG A 167 -3.35 -4.27 10.17
CA ARG A 167 -2.96 -2.86 10.40
C ARG A 167 -1.47 -2.69 10.70
N ARG A 168 -0.83 -3.71 11.29
CA ARG A 168 0.58 -3.65 11.70
C ARG A 168 1.55 -3.96 10.57
N TYR A 169 1.17 -4.85 9.66
CA TYR A 169 1.98 -5.26 8.53
C TYR A 169 1.16 -5.15 7.23
N PRO A 170 0.74 -3.94 6.84
CA PRO A 170 -0.14 -3.71 5.68
C PRO A 170 0.49 -4.19 4.36
N MET A 171 1.82 -4.23 4.29
CA MET A 171 2.59 -4.72 3.14
C MET A 171 2.77 -6.24 3.10
N ARG A 172 2.31 -6.98 4.12
CA ARG A 172 2.33 -8.45 4.12
C ARG A 172 0.96 -8.96 3.68
N PRO A 173 0.83 -9.59 2.50
CA PRO A 173 -0.43 -10.16 2.04
C PRO A 173 -0.97 -11.16 3.06
N THR A 174 -2.25 -11.08 3.39
CA THR A 174 -2.91 -12.02 4.32
C THR A 174 -3.16 -13.38 3.65
N ALA A 175 -3.25 -13.39 2.31
CA ALA A 175 -3.40 -14.57 1.48
C ALA A 175 -2.53 -14.44 0.21
N ALA A 176 -2.33 -15.55 -0.50
CA ALA A 176 -1.68 -15.52 -1.82
C ALA A 176 -2.44 -14.57 -2.76
N LYS A 177 -1.70 -13.80 -3.56
CA LYS A 177 -2.27 -12.79 -4.45
C LYS A 177 -3.10 -13.47 -5.53
N GLY A 178 -4.43 -13.36 -5.41
CA GLY A 178 -5.41 -13.98 -6.31
C GLY A 178 -5.94 -13.03 -7.37
N PHE A 179 -5.18 -11.98 -7.72
CA PHE A 179 -5.61 -10.96 -8.67
C PHE A 179 -4.40 -10.32 -9.38
N ASP A 180 -4.64 -9.85 -10.60
CA ASP A 180 -3.69 -9.03 -11.36
C ASP A 180 -4.00 -7.55 -11.14
N LEU A 181 -2.96 -6.73 -10.96
CA LEU A 181 -3.06 -5.26 -10.88
C LEU A 181 -2.73 -4.66 -12.25
N LEU A 182 -3.64 -3.82 -12.75
CA LEU A 182 -3.64 -3.26 -14.10
C LEU A 182 -3.81 -1.74 -14.02
N PHE A 183 -3.39 -1.03 -15.06
CA PHE A 183 -3.46 0.42 -15.12
C PHE A 183 -3.88 0.92 -16.50
N LYS A 184 -4.60 2.04 -16.53
CA LYS A 184 -4.92 2.82 -17.72
C LYS A 184 -4.41 4.25 -17.56
N PRO A 185 -3.74 4.84 -18.57
CA PRO A 185 -3.43 4.28 -19.89
C PRO A 185 -2.43 3.12 -19.86
N GLU A 186 -2.61 2.12 -20.74
CA GLU A 186 -1.70 0.96 -20.82
C GLU A 186 -0.31 1.35 -21.32
N GLU A 187 -0.21 2.44 -22.09
CA GLU A 187 1.04 2.98 -22.62
C GLU A 187 1.98 3.48 -21.52
N ALA A 188 1.42 3.83 -20.35
CA ALA A 188 2.18 4.22 -19.18
C ALA A 188 2.68 3.00 -18.37
N VAL A 189 2.22 1.78 -18.65
CA VAL A 189 2.65 0.59 -17.90
C VAL A 189 3.98 0.08 -18.41
N ILE A 190 4.98 0.02 -17.52
CA ILE A 190 6.27 -0.58 -17.82
C ILE A 190 6.17 -2.08 -17.53
N LYS A 191 6.29 -2.90 -18.58
CA LYS A 191 6.32 -4.36 -18.45
C LYS A 191 7.62 -4.79 -17.80
N GLN A 192 7.56 -5.21 -16.54
CA GLN A 192 8.68 -5.86 -15.89
C GLN A 192 8.96 -7.20 -16.59
N GLN A 193 10.21 -7.41 -16.99
CA GLN A 193 10.64 -8.71 -17.51
C GLN A 193 10.76 -9.67 -16.32
N SER A 194 9.68 -10.38 -16.00
CA SER A 194 9.78 -11.54 -15.10
C SER A 194 10.61 -12.61 -15.80
N SER A 195 11.80 -12.91 -15.28
CA SER A 195 12.58 -14.03 -15.81
C SER A 195 11.85 -15.33 -15.49
N ILE A 196 11.97 -16.34 -16.35
CA ILE A 196 11.36 -17.67 -16.15
C ILE A 196 11.81 -18.26 -14.79
N TRP A 197 13.02 -17.90 -14.34
CA TRP A 197 13.56 -18.27 -13.03
C TRP A 197 12.86 -17.59 -11.85
N ASP A 198 12.41 -16.34 -12.00
CA ASP A 198 11.66 -15.62 -10.97
C ASP A 198 10.27 -16.21 -10.78
N THR A 199 9.66 -16.68 -11.87
CA THR A 199 8.37 -17.39 -11.83
C THR A 199 8.51 -18.78 -11.19
N LEU A 200 9.61 -19.49 -11.45
CA LEU A 200 9.90 -20.80 -10.87
C LEU A 200 10.22 -20.72 -9.36
N LEU A 201 10.87 -19.63 -8.92
CA LEU A 201 11.23 -19.39 -7.52
C LEU A 201 10.15 -18.66 -6.72
N ALA A 202 8.97 -18.39 -7.32
CA ALA A 202 7.90 -17.59 -6.73
C ALA A 202 8.39 -16.21 -6.24
N ASN A 203 9.37 -15.64 -6.93
CA ASN A 203 9.98 -14.35 -6.62
C ASN A 203 9.50 -13.23 -7.57
N ASN A 204 8.39 -13.46 -8.28
CA ASN A 204 7.76 -12.42 -9.08
C ASN A 204 7.32 -11.28 -8.15
N LYS A 205 7.91 -10.11 -8.36
CA LYS A 205 7.43 -8.89 -7.74
C LYS A 205 6.12 -8.54 -8.44
N ASP A 206 5.00 -8.81 -7.79
CA ASP A 206 3.67 -8.43 -8.28
C ASP A 206 3.46 -6.91 -8.11
N GLU A 207 4.30 -6.15 -8.79
CA GLU A 207 4.43 -4.71 -8.73
C GLU A 207 3.98 -4.10 -10.05
N LEU A 208 3.08 -3.11 -9.96
CA LEU A 208 2.70 -2.29 -11.10
C LEU A 208 3.68 -1.13 -11.19
N VAL A 209 4.38 -1.02 -12.31
CA VAL A 209 5.28 0.11 -12.60
C VAL A 209 4.65 1.01 -13.64
N ILE A 210 4.52 2.29 -13.29
CA ILE A 210 3.89 3.30 -14.12
C ILE A 210 4.93 4.36 -14.48
N ASP A 211 5.13 4.59 -15.77
CA ASP A 211 5.89 5.72 -16.30
C ASP A 211 5.08 7.00 -16.12
N THR A 212 5.52 7.83 -15.17
CA THR A 212 4.83 9.08 -14.83
C THR A 212 4.87 10.12 -15.95
N THR A 213 5.80 10.01 -16.90
CA THR A 213 5.89 10.95 -18.03
C THR A 213 4.83 10.74 -19.09
N LYS A 214 4.19 9.56 -19.10
CA LYS A 214 3.19 9.16 -20.09
C LYS A 214 1.75 9.36 -19.63
N ILE A 215 1.55 9.81 -18.39
CA ILE A 215 0.22 10.16 -17.88
C ILE A 215 -0.07 11.61 -18.29
N VAL A 216 -0.96 11.78 -19.27
CA VAL A 216 -1.41 13.11 -19.70
C VAL A 216 -2.27 13.72 -18.58
N PRO A 217 -1.94 14.89 -18.03
CA PRO A 217 -2.79 15.55 -17.04
C PRO A 217 -4.21 15.73 -17.58
N ALA A 218 -5.23 15.43 -16.78
CA ALA A 218 -6.62 15.72 -17.15
C ALA A 218 -6.75 17.19 -17.57
N GLU A 219 -7.34 17.44 -18.75
CA GLU A 219 -7.55 18.82 -19.24
C GLU A 219 -8.30 19.64 -18.19
N PRO A 220 -7.88 20.89 -17.92
CA PRO A 220 -8.64 21.76 -17.03
C PRO A 220 -10.02 21.97 -17.65
N VAL A 221 -11.07 21.61 -16.91
CA VAL A 221 -12.46 21.90 -17.29
C VAL A 221 -12.58 23.42 -17.41
N SER A 222 -12.58 23.92 -18.64
CA SER A 222 -12.88 25.32 -18.92
C SER A 222 -14.30 25.58 -18.42
N LEU A 223 -14.42 26.34 -17.33
CA LEU A 223 -15.68 26.90 -16.88
C LEU A 223 -16.15 27.87 -17.97
N ALA A 224 -16.96 27.38 -18.90
CA ALA A 224 -17.81 28.22 -19.72
C ALA A 224 -18.80 28.91 -18.76
N LEU A 225 -18.52 30.17 -18.44
CA LEU A 225 -19.48 31.03 -17.74
C LEU A 225 -20.71 31.25 -18.63
N PRO A 226 -21.92 31.30 -18.07
CA PRO A 226 -23.16 31.57 -18.80
C PRO A 226 -23.20 32.98 -19.40
#